data_AF-A5BPQ0-F1
#
_entry.id   AF-A5BPQ0-F1
#
_cell.length_a   1.000
_cell.length_b   1.000
_cell.length_c   1.000
_cell.angle_alpha   90.00
_cell.angle_beta   90.00
_cell.angle_gamma   90.00
#
_symmetry.space_group_name_H-M   'P 1'
#
loop_
_entity.id
_entity.type
_entity.pdbx_description
1 polymer ?
#
loop_
_entity_poly.entity_id
_entity_poly.type
_entity_poly.pdbx_seq_one_letter_code
_entity_poly.pdbx_strand_id
1 'polypeptide(L)'
;MVSARFRRHSRGLRNHFATTCYPRRAAKLASTLRFLASSLQHISGNFRRKSTTLCKKAAKFSQQKADSATLCKMLPSAWSDLLAMAVTPSFQLQIAHHLKHWILNFLSFEMCSFLAYFERLWQRAMELQSFVLHEFELPKALP
;
A
#
# COMPACT_ATOMS: atom_id res chain seq x y z
N MET A 1 35.87 33.80 -66.57
CA MET A 1 35.09 32.89 -65.72
C MET A 1 34.01 33.68 -65.01
N VAL A 2 32.73 33.38 -65.28
CA VAL A 2 31.55 34.05 -64.71
C VAL A 2 31.25 33.45 -63.34
N SER A 3 31.15 34.28 -62.29
CA SER A 3 30.73 33.85 -60.95
C SER A 3 29.28 34.25 -60.71
N ALA A 4 28.39 33.26 -60.65
CA ALA A 4 26.95 33.46 -60.50
C ALA A 4 26.55 33.71 -59.02
N ARG A 5 25.76 34.76 -58.78
CA ARG A 5 25.18 35.11 -57.48
C ARG A 5 24.10 34.12 -57.07
N PHE A 6 24.37 33.29 -56.06
CA PHE A 6 23.34 32.45 -55.44
C PHE A 6 22.59 33.25 -54.35
N ARG A 7 21.44 33.84 -54.71
CA ARG A 7 20.56 34.48 -53.74
C ARG A 7 19.87 33.42 -52.88
N ARG A 8 20.25 33.33 -51.60
CA ARG A 8 19.55 32.48 -50.62
C ARG A 8 18.16 33.03 -50.35
N HIS A 9 17.14 32.42 -50.92
CA HIS A 9 15.76 32.60 -50.47
C HIS A 9 15.42 31.52 -49.45
N SER A 10 15.54 31.84 -48.15
CA SER A 10 15.12 30.98 -47.05
C SER A 10 13.73 31.37 -46.52
N ARG A 11 12.76 31.55 -47.43
CA ARG A 11 11.33 31.64 -47.08
C ARG A 11 10.70 30.26 -47.28
N GLY A 12 10.72 29.40 -46.26
CA GLY A 12 10.10 28.09 -46.44
C GLY A 12 9.97 27.17 -45.22
N LEU A 13 10.61 27.46 -44.08
CA LEU A 13 10.60 26.52 -42.94
C LEU A 13 10.24 27.14 -41.58
N ARG A 14 9.98 28.45 -41.51
CA ARG A 14 9.71 29.14 -40.23
C ARG A 14 8.23 29.27 -39.89
N ASN A 15 7.33 28.90 -40.81
CA ASN A 15 5.90 29.21 -40.66
C ASN A 15 5.04 28.00 -40.26
N HIS A 16 5.61 26.80 -40.10
CA HIS A 16 4.82 25.62 -39.72
C HIS A 16 4.49 25.57 -38.22
N PHE A 17 5.39 26.10 -37.37
CA PHE A 17 5.20 26.21 -35.93
C PHE A 17 4.38 27.45 -35.52
N ALA A 18 4.31 28.48 -36.36
CA ALA A 18 3.54 29.69 -36.09
C ALA A 18 2.03 29.52 -36.36
N THR A 19 1.63 28.52 -37.15
CA THR A 19 0.25 28.39 -37.67
C THR A 19 -0.52 27.20 -37.12
N THR A 20 0.04 26.40 -36.21
CA THR A 20 -0.67 25.23 -35.66
C THR A 20 -0.82 25.37 -34.16
N CYS A 21 -2.02 25.09 -33.63
CA CYS A 21 -2.47 25.21 -32.24
C CYS A 21 -1.65 24.44 -31.18
N TYR A 22 -0.49 23.88 -31.55
CA TYR A 22 0.42 23.09 -30.73
C TYR A 22 1.02 23.85 -29.52
N PRO A 23 1.54 25.10 -29.64
CA PRO A 23 2.08 25.83 -28.48
C PRO A 23 0.99 26.29 -27.52
N ARG A 24 -0.24 26.57 -28.00
CA ARG A 24 -1.38 26.94 -27.15
C ARG A 24 -1.88 25.76 -26.32
N ARG A 25 -1.91 24.56 -26.90
CA ARG A 25 -2.22 23.32 -26.19
C ARG A 25 -1.12 22.95 -25.17
N ALA A 26 0.14 23.07 -25.55
CA ALA A 26 1.27 22.85 -24.64
C ALA A 26 1.27 23.84 -23.47
N ALA A 27 1.00 25.13 -23.72
CA ALA A 27 0.87 26.15 -22.68
C ALA A 27 -0.30 25.85 -21.72
N LYS A 28 -1.45 25.39 -22.25
CA LYS A 28 -2.59 24.98 -21.42
C LYS A 28 -2.24 23.79 -20.53
N LEU A 29 -1.58 22.76 -21.06
CA LEU A 29 -1.10 21.62 -20.26
C LEU A 29 -0.10 22.05 -19.19
N ALA A 30 0.86 22.90 -19.53
CA ALA A 30 1.84 23.42 -18.59
C ALA A 30 1.18 24.20 -17.44
N SER A 31 0.12 24.96 -17.74
CA SER A 31 -0.65 25.68 -16.71
C SER A 31 -1.40 24.74 -15.76
N THR A 32 -2.03 23.68 -16.28
CA THR A 32 -2.68 22.65 -15.47
C THR A 32 -1.67 21.90 -14.60
N LEU A 33 -0.51 21.54 -15.15
CA LEU A 33 0.55 20.85 -14.41
C LEU A 33 1.14 21.72 -13.29
N ARG A 34 1.34 23.04 -13.53
CA ARG A 34 1.78 23.97 -12.48
C ARG A 34 0.75 24.10 -11.36
N PHE A 35 -0.54 24.17 -11.70
CA PHE A 35 -1.60 24.22 -10.70
C PHE A 35 -1.64 22.94 -9.85
N LEU A 36 -1.55 21.77 -10.50
CA LEU A 36 -1.49 20.47 -9.82
C LEU A 36 -0.25 20.36 -8.91
N ALA A 37 0.92 20.75 -9.39
CA ALA A 37 2.15 20.74 -8.61
C ALA A 37 2.07 21.67 -7.38
N SER A 38 1.51 22.88 -7.54
CA SER A 38 1.30 23.81 -6.44
C SER A 38 0.30 23.27 -5.41
N SER A 39 -0.80 22.66 -5.87
CA SER A 39 -1.80 22.03 -4.99
C SER A 39 -1.19 20.87 -4.20
N LEU A 40 -0.41 20.01 -4.86
CA LEU A 40 0.26 18.87 -4.23
C LEU A 40 1.31 19.33 -3.20
N GLN A 41 2.08 20.37 -3.50
CA GLN A 41 3.04 20.96 -2.55
C GLN A 41 2.34 21.57 -1.34
N HIS A 42 1.20 22.24 -1.54
CA HIS A 42 0.40 22.78 -0.44
C HIS A 42 -0.15 21.67 0.47
N ILE A 43 -0.70 20.59 -0.11
CA ILE A 43 -1.21 19.44 0.65
C ILE A 43 -0.07 18.73 1.39
N SER A 44 1.05 18.47 0.72
CA SER A 44 2.25 17.83 1.29
C SER A 44 2.88 18.67 2.41
N GLY A 45 2.99 19.99 2.23
CA GLY A 45 3.49 20.91 3.25
C GLY A 45 2.62 20.92 4.51
N ASN A 46 1.29 20.88 4.34
CA ASN A 46 0.36 20.76 5.46
C ASN A 46 0.48 19.42 6.18
N PHE A 47 0.65 18.31 5.44
CA PHE A 47 0.88 17.00 6.02
C PHE A 47 2.18 16.94 6.83
N ARG A 48 3.29 17.46 6.28
CA ARG A 48 4.60 17.54 6.96
C ARG A 48 4.56 18.37 8.24
N ARG A 49 3.83 19.50 8.25
CA ARG A 49 3.65 20.32 9.46
C ARG A 49 2.80 19.61 10.52
N LYS A 50 1.75 18.90 10.12
CA LYS A 50 0.90 18.13 11.04
C LYS A 50 1.65 16.92 11.63
N SER A 51 2.39 16.17 10.82
CA SER A 51 3.16 15.01 11.30
C SER A 51 4.29 15.41 12.26
N THR A 52 4.98 16.53 11.99
CA THR A 52 6.03 17.05 12.89
C THR A 52 5.48 17.53 14.24
N THR A 53 4.29 18.11 14.30
CA THR A 53 3.67 18.50 15.58
C THR A 53 3.20 17.29 16.38
N LEU A 54 2.64 16.26 15.73
CA LEU A 54 2.31 14.98 16.37
C LEU A 54 3.55 14.27 16.91
N CYS A 55 4.64 14.23 16.14
CA CYS A 55 5.90 13.62 16.57
C CYS A 55 6.50 14.35 17.78
N LYS A 56 6.42 15.69 17.84
CA LYS A 56 6.83 16.49 19.01
C LYS A 56 5.97 16.19 20.26
N LYS A 57 4.66 15.96 20.10
CA LYS A 57 3.78 15.56 21.21
C LYS A 57 4.10 14.15 21.72
N ALA A 58 4.36 13.21 20.80
CA ALA A 58 4.76 11.85 21.14
C ALA A 58 6.10 11.81 21.88
N ALA A 59 7.08 12.65 21.48
CA ALA A 59 8.36 12.75 22.19
C ALA A 59 8.19 13.25 23.65
N LYS A 60 7.29 14.21 23.89
CA LYS A 60 6.97 14.70 25.26
C LYS A 60 6.30 13.62 26.10
N PHE A 61 5.37 12.86 25.52
CA PHE A 61 4.74 11.71 26.19
C PHE A 61 5.77 10.61 26.49
N SER A 62 6.72 10.38 25.58
CA SER A 62 7.84 9.45 25.81
C SER A 62 8.79 9.92 26.92
N GLN A 63 9.00 11.23 27.07
CA GLN A 63 9.78 11.78 28.18
C GLN A 63 9.08 11.53 29.53
N GLN A 64 7.75 11.73 29.60
CA GLN A 64 6.96 11.39 30.79
C GLN A 64 6.96 9.88 31.10
N LYS A 65 7.13 9.03 30.09
CA LYS A 65 7.28 7.58 30.25
C LYS A 65 8.62 7.19 30.89
N ALA A 66 9.66 8.03 30.81
CA ALA A 66 10.92 7.79 31.53
C ALA A 66 10.72 7.94 33.04
N ASP A 67 9.92 8.91 33.48
CA ASP A 67 9.55 9.08 34.89
C ASP A 67 8.61 7.95 35.37
N SER A 68 7.74 7.46 34.47
CA SER A 68 6.91 6.27 34.73
C SER A 68 7.74 4.99 34.84
N ALA A 69 8.87 4.87 34.14
CA ALA A 69 9.75 3.71 34.25
C ALA A 69 10.36 3.59 35.66
N THR A 70 10.57 4.71 36.35
CA THR A 70 10.99 4.74 37.77
C THR A 70 9.86 4.26 38.69
N LEU A 71 8.61 4.67 38.44
CA LEU A 71 7.45 4.14 39.17
C LEU A 71 7.23 2.65 38.90
N CYS A 72 7.36 2.20 37.64
CA CYS A 72 7.29 0.79 37.24
C CYS A 72 8.42 -0.08 37.82
N LYS A 73 9.45 0.47 38.47
CA LYS A 73 10.43 -0.32 39.22
C LYS A 73 10.01 -0.57 40.68
N MET A 74 9.17 0.28 41.26
CA MET A 74 8.66 0.10 42.64
C MET A 74 7.27 -0.55 42.71
N LEU A 75 6.48 -0.40 41.66
CA LEU A 75 5.12 -0.92 41.56
C LEU A 75 5.01 -2.46 41.40
N PRO A 76 5.93 -3.18 40.74
CA PRO A 76 5.73 -4.60 40.44
C PRO A 76 5.66 -5.50 41.68
N SER A 77 6.38 -5.19 42.76
CA SER A 77 6.40 -6.06 43.95
C SER A 77 5.04 -6.06 44.64
N ALA A 78 4.51 -4.87 44.97
CA ALA A 78 3.22 -4.73 45.63
C ALA A 78 2.05 -5.26 44.78
N TRP A 79 2.13 -5.11 43.45
CA TRP A 79 1.11 -5.61 42.55
C TRP A 79 1.23 -7.11 42.30
N SER A 80 2.43 -7.69 42.33
CA SER A 80 2.63 -9.13 42.19
C SER A 80 1.99 -9.91 43.33
N ASP A 81 2.12 -9.41 44.58
CA ASP A 81 1.50 -10.03 45.76
C ASP A 81 -0.03 -9.91 45.72
N LEU A 82 -0.53 -8.75 45.27
CA LEU A 82 -1.96 -8.52 45.09
C LEU A 82 -2.54 -9.37 43.95
N LEU A 83 -1.80 -9.55 42.84
CA LEU A 83 -2.18 -10.41 41.73
C LEU A 83 -2.20 -11.88 42.17
N ALA A 84 -1.19 -12.31 42.94
CA ALA A 84 -1.14 -13.66 43.49
C ALA A 84 -2.32 -13.96 44.43
N MET A 85 -2.77 -12.97 45.22
CA MET A 85 -3.98 -13.11 46.05
C MET A 85 -5.30 -12.97 45.26
N ALA A 86 -5.34 -12.13 44.23
CA ALA A 86 -6.56 -11.83 43.46
C ALA A 86 -6.82 -12.81 42.31
N VAL A 87 -5.79 -13.55 41.86
CA VAL A 87 -5.91 -14.64 40.89
C VAL A 87 -6.57 -15.82 41.59
N THR A 88 -7.90 -15.73 41.67
CA THR A 88 -8.76 -16.80 42.12
C THR A 88 -8.67 -17.99 41.14
N PRO A 89 -8.79 -19.23 41.63
CA PRO A 89 -8.74 -20.42 40.77
C PRO A 89 -9.78 -20.40 39.64
N SER A 90 -10.90 -19.70 39.83
CA SER A 90 -11.92 -19.46 38.79
C SER A 90 -11.40 -18.57 37.64
N PHE A 91 -10.60 -17.54 37.94
CA PHE A 91 -10.00 -16.67 36.93
C PHE A 91 -8.96 -17.42 36.08
N GLN A 92 -8.15 -18.28 36.71
CA GLN A 92 -7.22 -19.16 35.99
C GLN A 92 -7.95 -20.11 35.04
N LEU A 93 -9.07 -20.69 35.50
CA LEU A 93 -9.89 -21.58 34.69
C LEU A 93 -10.55 -20.84 33.51
N GLN A 94 -10.99 -19.60 33.71
CA GLN A 94 -11.49 -18.75 32.63
C GLN A 94 -10.42 -18.49 31.57
N ILE A 95 -9.21 -18.10 31.98
CA ILE A 95 -8.11 -17.89 31.02
C ILE A 95 -7.81 -19.18 30.24
N ALA A 96 -7.73 -20.32 30.91
CA ALA A 96 -7.50 -21.61 30.24
C ALA A 96 -8.62 -21.97 29.25
N HIS A 97 -9.88 -21.71 29.63
CA HIS A 97 -11.03 -21.99 28.79
C HIS A 97 -11.10 -21.04 27.57
N HIS A 98 -10.92 -19.74 27.79
CA HIS A 98 -10.88 -18.74 26.73
C HIS A 98 -9.70 -18.99 25.77
N LEU A 99 -8.53 -19.39 26.28
CA LEU A 99 -7.37 -19.71 25.46
C LEU A 99 -7.62 -20.97 24.60
N LYS A 100 -8.19 -22.03 25.18
CA LYS A 100 -8.58 -23.23 24.43
C LYS A 100 -9.59 -22.91 23.33
N HIS A 101 -10.59 -22.10 23.64
CA HIS A 101 -11.60 -21.69 22.67
C HIS A 101 -11.01 -20.81 21.56
N TRP A 102 -10.09 -19.90 21.91
CA TRP A 102 -9.42 -19.05 20.95
C TRP A 102 -8.52 -19.85 19.98
N ILE A 103 -7.76 -20.82 20.50
CA ILE A 103 -6.93 -21.72 19.67
C ILE A 103 -7.80 -22.54 18.72
N LEU A 104 -8.90 -23.11 19.20
CA LEU A 104 -9.83 -23.88 18.36
C LEU A 104 -10.47 -23.02 17.26
N ASN A 105 -10.92 -21.81 17.60
CA ASN A 105 -11.51 -20.90 16.62
C ASN A 105 -10.48 -20.42 15.58
N PHE A 106 -9.24 -20.20 16.01
CA PHE A 106 -8.14 -19.85 15.11
C PHE A 106 -7.83 -20.98 14.13
N LEU A 107 -7.70 -22.21 14.63
CA LEU A 107 -7.45 -23.39 13.79
C LEU A 107 -8.60 -23.65 12.81
N SER A 108 -9.86 -23.50 13.25
CA SER A 108 -11.02 -23.63 12.36
C SER A 108 -11.03 -22.57 11.27
N PHE A 109 -10.69 -21.31 11.60
CA PHE A 109 -10.60 -20.23 10.63
C PHE A 109 -9.52 -20.50 9.58
N GLU A 110 -8.35 -20.99 10.01
CA GLU A 110 -7.24 -21.34 9.15
C GLU A 110 -7.62 -22.50 8.22
N MET A 111 -8.18 -23.59 8.75
CA MET A 111 -8.63 -24.73 7.94
C MET A 111 -9.71 -24.35 6.92
N CYS A 112 -10.70 -23.52 7.29
CA CYS A 112 -11.70 -23.03 6.34
C CYS A 112 -11.08 -22.19 5.22
N SER A 113 -10.09 -21.35 5.55
CA SER A 113 -9.37 -20.53 4.57
C SER A 113 -8.49 -21.38 3.65
N PHE A 114 -7.80 -22.39 4.20
CA PHE A 114 -7.00 -23.34 3.44
C PHE A 114 -7.83 -24.20 2.50
N LEU A 115 -8.96 -24.73 2.96
CA LEU A 115 -9.89 -25.50 2.13
C LEU A 115 -10.44 -24.65 0.99
N ALA A 116 -10.85 -23.41 1.25
CA ALA A 116 -11.33 -22.50 0.21
C ALA A 116 -10.24 -22.16 -0.82
N TYR A 117 -8.99 -21.99 -0.38
CA TYR A 117 -7.86 -21.78 -1.28
C TYR A 117 -7.54 -23.03 -2.12
N PHE A 118 -7.56 -24.21 -1.50
CA PHE A 118 -7.29 -25.47 -2.16
C PHE A 118 -8.38 -25.82 -3.18
N GLU A 119 -9.65 -25.67 -2.84
CA GLU A 119 -10.77 -25.82 -3.77
C GLU A 119 -10.61 -24.90 -4.99
N ARG A 120 -10.21 -23.65 -4.77
CA ARG A 120 -9.97 -22.70 -5.86
C ARG A 120 -8.77 -23.05 -6.72
N LEU A 121 -7.73 -23.64 -6.12
CA LEU A 121 -6.55 -24.14 -6.82
C LEU A 121 -6.89 -25.41 -7.61
N TRP A 122 -7.67 -26.31 -7.03
CA TRP A 122 -8.15 -27.56 -7.63
C TRP A 122 -9.06 -27.28 -8.83
N GLN A 123 -10.00 -26.34 -8.70
CA GLN A 123 -10.84 -25.88 -9.82
C GLN A 123 -9.99 -25.35 -10.98
N ARG A 124 -8.98 -24.52 -10.70
CA ARG A 124 -8.06 -24.03 -11.74
C ARG A 124 -7.21 -25.13 -12.36
N ALA A 125 -6.77 -26.10 -11.57
CA ALA A 125 -5.99 -27.25 -12.07
C ALA A 125 -6.85 -28.13 -13.01
N MET A 126 -8.11 -28.38 -12.64
CA MET A 126 -9.05 -29.15 -13.46
C MET A 126 -9.44 -28.41 -14.74
N GLU A 127 -9.63 -27.08 -14.71
CA GLU A 127 -9.86 -26.27 -15.92
C GLU A 127 -8.68 -26.36 -16.89
N LEU A 128 -7.45 -26.27 -16.38
CA LEU A 128 -6.25 -26.43 -17.21
C LEU A 128 -6.15 -27.84 -17.80
N GLN A 129 -6.46 -28.89 -17.02
CA GLN A 129 -6.51 -30.26 -17.55
C GLN A 129 -7.58 -30.45 -18.63
N SER A 130 -8.75 -29.82 -18.48
CA SER A 130 -9.80 -29.85 -19.51
C SER A 130 -9.40 -29.10 -20.78
N PHE A 131 -8.70 -27.97 -20.64
CA PHE A 131 -8.21 -27.20 -21.79
C PHE A 131 -7.13 -27.98 -22.55
N VAL A 132 -6.22 -28.64 -21.83
CA VAL A 132 -5.20 -29.51 -22.41
C VAL A 132 -5.84 -30.72 -23.10
N LEU A 133 -6.82 -31.38 -22.50
CA LEU A 133 -7.52 -32.50 -23.15
C LEU A 133 -8.28 -32.09 -24.42
N HIS A 134 -8.94 -30.92 -24.39
CA HIS A 134 -9.68 -30.40 -25.54
C HIS A 134 -8.75 -29.97 -26.69
N GLU A 135 -7.57 -29.43 -26.39
CA GLU A 135 -6.60 -29.04 -27.43
C GLU A 135 -5.95 -30.25 -28.11
N PHE A 136 -5.72 -31.35 -27.37
CA PHE A 136 -5.08 -32.56 -27.91
C PHE A 136 -6.06 -33.53 -28.61
N GLU A 137 -7.38 -33.37 -28.48
CA GLU A 137 -8.40 -34.11 -29.24
C GLU A 137 -8.71 -33.48 -30.62
N LEU A 138 -8.30 -32.23 -30.88
CA LEU A 138 -8.63 -31.49 -32.09
C LEU A 138 -7.80 -31.82 -33.38
N PRO A 139 -6.70 -32.61 -33.40
CA PRO A 139 -6.05 -32.98 -34.65
C PRO A 139 -6.42 -34.38 -35.18
N LYS A 140 -7.38 -35.11 -34.60
CA LYS A 140 -7.76 -36.45 -35.10
C LYS A 140 -8.91 -36.45 -36.12
N ALA A 141 -9.44 -35.28 -36.49
CA ALA A 141 -10.61 -35.16 -37.35
C ALA A 141 -10.40 -34.25 -38.58
N LEU A 142 -9.21 -34.24 -39.18
CA LEU A 142 -9.07 -33.89 -40.59
C LEU A 142 -8.45 -35.09 -41.35
N PRO A 143 -8.96 -35.39 -42.56
CA PRO A 143 -8.85 -36.68 -43.23
C PRO A 143 -7.42 -37.05 -43.66
#